data_AF-A0A6A4BBA9-F1
#
_entry.id   AF-A0A6A4BBA9-F1
#
_cell.length_a   1.000
_cell.length_b   1.000
_cell.length_c   1.000
_cell.angle_alpha   90.00
_cell.angle_beta   90.00
_cell.angle_gamma   90.00
#
_symmetry.space_group_name_H-M   'P 1'
#
loop_
_entity.id
_entity.type
_entity.pdbx_description
1 polymer ?
#
loop_
_entity_poly.entity_id
_entity_poly.type
_entity_poly.pdbx_seq_one_letter_code
_entity_poly.pdbx_strand_id
1 'polypeptide(L)'
;MYTDRAKELYFHRLDDLSEVEINFLEEMDNFMNGNSQAFWTALHWVIFLQGAPDSVASKIYARRRKGQESVSRRRATLVKRYLKKGVRASLLQEPGIWKFPAKVCYWILEDPSASLTHSLPEQLARLDLEEPARVQWALCISEEARIAHLPADIRGMLIPAGQRDLISDAL
;
A
#
# COMPACT_ATOMS: atom_id res chain seq x y z
N MET A 1 -12.11 1.97 17.80
CA MET A 1 -11.20 2.27 16.66
C MET A 1 -11.05 1.06 15.73
N TYR A 2 -11.12 -0.17 16.26
CA TYR A 2 -10.99 -1.41 15.49
C TYR A 2 -12.32 -2.18 15.32
N THR A 3 -13.37 -1.79 16.05
CA THR A 3 -14.74 -2.24 15.84
C THR A 3 -15.14 -1.97 14.38
N ASP A 4 -15.65 -3.01 13.70
CA ASP A 4 -16.10 -3.00 12.29
C ASP A 4 -15.03 -2.94 11.21
N ARG A 5 -13.75 -3.06 11.55
CA ARG A 5 -12.73 -3.35 10.53
C ARG A 5 -12.87 -4.80 10.10
N ALA A 6 -13.12 -5.07 8.81
CA ALA A 6 -13.11 -6.44 8.32
C ALA A 6 -11.77 -7.10 8.66
N LYS A 7 -11.87 -8.18 9.43
CA LYS A 7 -10.78 -8.87 10.12
C LYS A 7 -10.00 -9.80 9.20
N GLU A 8 -10.50 -10.07 8.00
CA GLU A 8 -9.93 -11.10 7.14
C GLU A 8 -9.63 -10.58 5.74
N LEU A 9 -8.37 -10.79 5.36
CA LEU A 9 -7.86 -10.93 4.00
C LEU A 9 -6.60 -11.80 4.18
N TYR A 10 -6.83 -13.10 4.35
CA TYR A 10 -5.77 -14.07 4.56
C TYR A 10 -5.45 -14.76 3.24
N PHE A 11 -4.31 -14.43 2.65
CA PHE A 11 -3.80 -15.20 1.52
C PHE A 11 -3.05 -16.44 1.99
N HIS A 12 -2.44 -16.40 3.18
CA HIS A 12 -1.64 -17.50 3.69
C HIS A 12 -1.86 -17.72 5.19
N ARG A 13 -1.87 -19.00 5.61
CA ARG A 13 -1.78 -19.39 7.02
C ARG A 13 -0.32 -19.41 7.42
N LEU A 14 0.00 -19.00 8.64
CA LEU A 14 1.37 -19.05 9.16
C LEU A 14 1.91 -20.50 9.13
N ASP A 15 1.08 -21.48 9.47
CA ASP A 15 1.43 -22.91 9.47
C ASP A 15 1.81 -23.45 8.09
N ASP A 16 1.37 -22.78 7.01
CA ASP A 16 1.67 -23.17 5.63
C ASP A 16 2.92 -22.45 5.08
N LEU A 17 3.55 -21.59 5.88
CA LEU A 17 4.74 -20.84 5.47
C LEU A 17 6.01 -21.62 5.74
N SER A 18 6.90 -21.62 4.75
CA SER A 18 8.27 -22.09 4.95
C SER A 18 9.05 -21.13 5.84
N GLU A 19 10.12 -21.61 6.47
CA GLU A 19 11.04 -20.78 7.25
C GLU A 19 11.58 -19.58 6.45
N VAL A 20 11.82 -19.75 5.14
CA VAL A 20 12.28 -18.68 4.26
C VAL A 20 11.22 -17.59 4.07
N GLU A 21 9.94 -17.97 4.07
CA GLU A 21 8.81 -17.04 3.95
C GLU A 21 8.53 -16.30 5.25
N ILE A 22 8.65 -16.97 6.40
CA ILE A 22 8.57 -16.35 7.72
C ILE A 22 9.69 -15.30 7.85
N ASN A 23 10.93 -15.67 7.54
CA ASN A 23 12.07 -14.75 7.52
C ASN A 23 11.85 -13.55 6.58
N PHE A 24 11.21 -13.76 5.43
CA PHE A 24 10.84 -12.68 4.52
C PHE A 24 9.86 -11.71 5.16
N LEU A 25 8.81 -12.21 5.82
CA LEU A 25 7.80 -11.38 6.48
C LEU A 25 8.42 -10.57 7.63
N GLU A 26 9.26 -11.18 8.46
CA GLU A 26 9.98 -10.49 9.53
C GLU A 26 10.93 -9.41 8.99
N GLU A 27 11.70 -9.71 7.95
CA GLU A 27 12.61 -8.72 7.37
C GLU A 27 11.83 -7.59 6.67
N MET A 28 10.69 -7.91 6.05
CA MET A 28 9.80 -6.91 5.46
C MET A 28 9.18 -6.01 6.52
N ASP A 29 8.72 -6.55 7.65
CA ASP A 29 8.18 -5.75 8.75
C ASP A 29 9.24 -4.80 9.31
N ASN A 30 10.43 -5.32 9.64
CA ASN A 30 11.56 -4.52 10.08
C ASN A 30 11.95 -3.45 9.05
N PHE A 31 11.93 -3.79 7.75
CA PHE A 31 12.16 -2.84 6.67
C PHE A 31 11.09 -1.74 6.63
N MET A 32 9.81 -2.10 6.74
CA MET A 32 8.70 -1.14 6.72
C MET A 32 8.74 -0.22 7.93
N ASN A 33 8.94 -0.78 9.12
CA ASN A 33 9.07 -0.02 10.37
C ASN A 33 10.27 0.94 10.32
N GLY A 34 11.46 0.45 9.94
CA GLY A 34 12.68 1.26 9.85
C GLY A 34 12.66 2.33 8.75
N ASN A 35 11.79 2.19 7.75
CA ASN A 35 11.58 3.19 6.70
C ASN A 35 10.19 3.85 6.79
N SER A 36 9.52 3.74 7.94
CA SER A 36 8.12 4.17 8.13
C SER A 36 7.90 5.63 7.77
N GLN A 37 8.84 6.52 8.06
CA GLN A 37 8.76 7.92 7.64
C GLN A 37 8.76 8.06 6.11
N ALA A 38 9.56 7.29 5.38
CA ALA A 38 9.58 7.34 3.91
C ALA A 38 8.31 6.74 3.31
N PHE A 39 7.79 5.66 3.91
CA PHE A 39 6.47 5.12 3.58
C PHE A 39 5.39 6.15 3.84
N TRP A 40 5.34 6.74 5.02
CA TRP A 40 4.40 7.80 5.38
C TRP A 40 4.52 8.98 4.43
N THR A 41 5.73 9.43 4.11
CA THR A 41 5.95 10.55 3.20
C THR A 41 5.57 10.23 1.74
N ALA A 42 5.67 8.97 1.33
CA ALA A 42 5.22 8.53 0.00
C ALA A 42 3.70 8.29 -0.03
N LEU A 43 3.10 7.83 1.08
CA LEU A 43 1.71 7.41 1.20
C LEU A 43 0.78 8.46 1.80
N HIS A 44 1.29 9.52 2.46
CA HIS A 44 0.50 10.55 3.16
C HIS A 44 0.75 11.95 2.60
N TRP A 45 -0.36 12.64 2.36
CA TRP A 45 -0.52 13.56 1.24
C TRP A 45 -0.60 15.00 1.74
N VAL A 46 0.56 15.62 1.96
CA VAL A 46 0.63 17.09 2.08
C VAL A 46 1.03 17.66 0.74
N ILE A 47 0.12 18.46 0.17
CA ILE A 47 0.32 19.20 -1.06
C ILE A 47 1.25 20.37 -0.76
N PHE A 48 2.38 20.41 -1.44
CA PHE A 48 3.01 21.67 -1.75
C PHE A 48 2.86 21.81 -3.26
N LEU A 49 2.08 22.78 -3.73
CA LEU A 49 2.19 23.20 -5.13
C LEU A 49 3.68 23.39 -5.40
N GLN A 50 4.18 22.82 -6.48
CA GLN A 50 5.59 22.98 -6.84
C GLN A 50 5.80 24.48 -7.03
N GLY A 51 6.30 25.15 -5.99
CA GLY A 51 6.57 26.57 -6.03
C GLY A 51 7.65 26.84 -7.06
N ALA A 52 8.02 28.11 -7.23
CA ALA A 52 9.13 28.50 -8.07
C ALA A 52 10.37 27.61 -7.80
N PRO A 53 11.24 27.39 -8.80
CA PRO A 53 12.55 26.77 -8.57
C PRO A 53 13.21 27.33 -7.31
N ASP A 54 13.80 26.45 -6.50
CA ASP A 54 14.44 26.76 -5.20
C ASP A 54 13.54 27.25 -4.05
N SER A 55 12.22 27.33 -4.26
CA SER A 55 11.25 27.51 -3.17
C SER A 55 11.36 26.41 -2.10
N VAL A 56 10.85 26.71 -0.90
CA VAL A 56 10.75 25.72 0.18
C VAL A 56 9.96 24.49 -0.28
N ALA A 57 8.88 24.70 -1.05
CA ALA A 57 8.07 23.65 -1.66
C ALA A 57 8.88 22.73 -2.59
N SER A 58 9.66 23.29 -3.52
CA SER A 58 10.46 22.50 -4.46
C SER A 58 11.57 21.70 -3.76
N LYS A 59 12.20 22.28 -2.71
CA LYS A 59 13.20 21.61 -1.86
C LYS A 59 12.59 20.46 -1.05
N ILE A 60 11.40 20.65 -0.49
CA ILE A 60 10.66 19.58 0.19
C ILE A 60 10.34 18.45 -0.79
N TYR A 61 9.79 18.77 -1.97
CA TYR A 61 9.50 17.78 -3.00
C TYR A 61 10.74 16.97 -3.41
N ALA A 62 11.86 17.64 -3.70
CA ALA A 62 13.11 16.97 -4.07
C ALA A 62 13.63 16.02 -2.97
N ARG A 63 13.54 16.45 -1.70
CA ARG A 63 13.90 15.60 -0.55
C ARG A 63 13.01 14.37 -0.44
N ARG A 64 11.69 14.56 -0.58
CA ARG A 64 10.70 13.45 -0.56
C ARG A 64 10.99 12.46 -1.67
N ARG A 65 11.19 12.94 -2.90
CA ARG A 65 11.53 12.12 -4.06
C ARG A 65 12.80 11.31 -3.87
N LYS A 66 13.87 11.93 -3.39
CA LYS A 66 15.13 11.23 -3.12
C LYS A 66 14.96 10.14 -2.05
N GLY A 67 14.21 10.42 -0.98
CA GLY A 67 13.89 9.43 0.05
C GLY A 67 13.07 8.26 -0.52
N GLN A 68 12.07 8.58 -1.33
CA GLN A 68 11.17 7.61 -1.98
C GLN A 68 11.94 6.69 -2.94
N GLU A 69 12.74 7.25 -3.84
CA GLU A 69 13.59 6.49 -4.78
C GLU A 69 14.66 5.63 -4.09
N SER A 70 15.16 6.05 -2.92
CA SER A 70 16.12 5.25 -2.15
C SER A 70 15.46 4.02 -1.54
N VAL A 71 14.31 4.20 -0.87
CA VAL A 71 13.58 3.12 -0.21
C VAL A 71 12.94 2.17 -1.22
N SER A 72 12.39 2.67 -2.32
CA SER A 72 11.81 1.82 -3.37
C SER A 72 12.84 0.87 -3.98
N ARG A 73 14.05 1.36 -4.28
CA ARG A 73 15.15 0.52 -4.81
C ARG A 73 15.58 -0.54 -3.81
N ARG A 74 15.77 -0.17 -2.54
CA ARG A 74 16.16 -1.12 -1.49
C ARG A 74 15.10 -2.20 -1.29
N ARG A 75 13.82 -1.82 -1.32
CA ARG A 75 12.71 -2.77 -1.25
C ARG A 75 12.70 -3.71 -2.45
N ALA A 76 12.84 -3.17 -3.67
CA ALA A 76 12.88 -4.00 -4.88
C ALA A 76 14.01 -5.04 -4.83
N THR A 77 15.17 -4.66 -4.29
CA THR A 77 16.29 -5.58 -4.06
C THR A 77 15.95 -6.66 -3.04
N LEU A 78 15.36 -6.28 -1.89
CA LEU A 78 14.91 -7.22 -0.85
C LEU A 78 13.91 -8.23 -1.44
N VAL A 79 12.87 -7.74 -2.11
CA VAL A 79 11.84 -8.58 -2.75
C VAL A 79 12.47 -9.51 -3.78
N LYS A 80 13.30 -8.99 -4.69
CA LYS A 80 13.97 -9.80 -5.72
C LYS A 80 14.86 -10.89 -5.10
N ARG A 81 15.54 -10.60 -4.00
CA ARG A 81 16.36 -11.59 -3.27
C ARG A 81 15.52 -12.73 -2.74
N TYR A 82 14.36 -12.45 -2.15
CA TYR A 82 13.49 -13.49 -1.58
C TYR A 82 12.71 -14.27 -2.63
N LEU A 83 12.25 -13.63 -3.70
CA LEU A 83 11.67 -14.34 -4.85
C LEU A 83 12.65 -15.37 -5.42
N LYS A 84 13.94 -15.02 -5.51
CA LYS A 84 15.00 -15.98 -5.91
C LYS A 84 15.21 -17.13 -4.94
N LYS A 85 14.87 -16.94 -3.65
CA LYS A 85 14.94 -17.98 -2.61
C LYS A 85 13.68 -18.84 -2.55
N GLY A 86 12.72 -18.64 -3.45
CA GLY A 86 11.50 -19.44 -3.51
C GLY A 86 10.31 -18.89 -2.73
N VAL A 87 10.40 -17.67 -2.20
CA VAL A 87 9.24 -17.00 -1.56
C VAL A 87 8.14 -16.79 -2.60
N ARG A 88 6.91 -17.19 -2.26
CA ARG A 88 5.74 -17.00 -3.13
C ARG A 88 5.45 -15.52 -3.35
N ALA A 89 5.24 -15.11 -4.59
CA ALA A 89 4.95 -13.71 -4.94
C ALA A 89 3.61 -13.21 -4.36
N SER A 90 2.68 -14.13 -4.07
CA SER A 90 1.41 -13.84 -3.41
C SER A 90 1.58 -13.22 -2.02
N LEU A 91 2.68 -13.50 -1.30
CA LEU A 91 2.96 -12.88 0.01
C LEU A 91 3.13 -11.36 -0.07
N LEU A 92 3.48 -10.81 -1.24
CA LEU A 92 3.55 -9.36 -1.44
C LEU A 92 2.18 -8.68 -1.51
N GLN A 93 1.12 -9.48 -1.63
CA GLN A 93 -0.27 -9.01 -1.66
C GLN A 93 -0.91 -9.03 -0.28
N GLU A 94 -0.21 -9.57 0.74
CA GLU A 94 -0.70 -9.58 2.11
C GLU A 94 -1.02 -8.15 2.57
N PRO A 95 -2.18 -7.94 3.24
CA PRO A 95 -2.61 -6.60 3.60
C PRO A 95 -1.64 -5.85 4.54
N GLY A 96 -0.86 -6.59 5.33
CA GLY A 96 0.19 -6.05 6.18
C GLY A 96 1.41 -5.52 5.42
N ILE A 97 1.59 -5.90 4.15
CA ILE A 97 2.72 -5.47 3.32
C ILE A 97 2.37 -4.15 2.64
N TRP A 98 2.83 -3.03 3.21
CA TRP A 98 2.58 -1.69 2.68
C TRP A 98 3.13 -1.58 1.26
N LYS A 99 2.34 -1.30 0.23
CA LYS A 99 2.86 -1.13 -1.15
C LYS A 99 3.50 0.25 -1.32
N PHE A 100 4.50 0.34 -2.20
CA PHE A 100 5.18 1.59 -2.48
C PHE A 100 4.67 2.13 -3.83
N PRO A 101 4.19 3.39 -3.91
CA PRO A 101 3.73 3.93 -5.18
C PRO A 101 4.92 4.10 -6.13
N ALA A 102 4.69 3.83 -7.42
CA ALA A 102 5.73 3.91 -8.46
C ALA A 102 6.26 5.35 -8.64
N LYS A 103 5.45 6.35 -8.30
CA LYS A 103 5.78 7.78 -8.35
C LYS A 103 5.56 8.38 -6.96
N VAL A 104 6.32 9.41 -6.60
CA VAL A 104 5.92 10.28 -5.49
C VAL A 104 4.58 10.89 -5.89
N CYS A 105 3.54 10.63 -5.13
CA CYS A 105 2.25 11.27 -5.35
C CYS A 105 2.40 12.77 -5.12
N TYR A 106 2.35 13.54 -6.20
CA TYR A 106 1.96 14.94 -6.17
C TYR A 106 0.43 14.92 -6.06
N TRP A 107 -0.17 15.55 -5.05
CA TRP A 107 -1.60 15.83 -5.22
C TRP A 107 -1.69 17.10 -6.04
N ILE A 108 -2.21 16.95 -7.24
CA ILE A 108 -2.88 18.03 -7.93
C ILE A 108 -4.30 17.47 -8.04
N LEU A 109 -5.23 18.08 -7.30
CA LEU A 109 -6.58 18.24 -7.86
C LEU A 109 -6.39 18.71 -9.28
N GLU A 110 -7.10 18.14 -10.28
CA GLU A 110 -7.01 18.49 -11.69
C GLU A 110 -6.48 19.91 -11.89
N ASP A 111 -5.49 20.08 -12.79
CA ASP A 111 -4.82 21.36 -13.06
C ASP A 111 -5.78 22.55 -12.84
N PRO A 112 -5.40 23.66 -12.20
CA PRO A 112 -6.32 24.76 -11.94
C PRO A 112 -7.12 25.27 -13.16
N SER A 113 -6.65 25.04 -14.39
CA SER A 113 -7.39 25.28 -15.63
C SER A 113 -8.47 24.22 -15.95
N ALA A 114 -8.31 22.99 -15.46
CA ALA A 114 -9.25 21.87 -15.48
C ALA A 114 -10.10 21.75 -14.19
N SER A 115 -9.69 22.36 -13.06
CA SER A 115 -10.48 22.37 -11.81
C SER A 115 -11.82 23.14 -11.92
N LEU A 116 -12.08 23.78 -13.06
CA LEU A 116 -13.35 24.40 -13.40
C LEU A 116 -14.41 23.38 -13.86
N THR A 117 -14.02 22.15 -14.20
CA THR A 117 -14.93 21.12 -14.75
C THR A 117 -15.33 20.02 -13.76
N HIS A 118 -14.53 19.76 -12.72
CA HIS A 118 -14.86 18.74 -11.72
C HIS A 118 -14.67 19.29 -10.32
N SER A 119 -15.67 19.09 -9.46
CA SER A 119 -15.63 19.46 -8.06
C SER A 119 -14.59 18.64 -7.28
N LEU A 120 -14.10 19.18 -6.15
CA LEU A 120 -13.20 18.45 -5.26
C LEU A 120 -13.71 17.03 -4.90
N PRO A 121 -14.99 16.82 -4.53
CA PRO A 121 -15.52 15.47 -4.29
C PRO A 121 -15.44 14.54 -5.50
N GLU A 122 -15.73 15.02 -6.72
CA GLU A 122 -15.65 14.20 -7.94
C GLU A 122 -14.21 13.78 -8.24
N GLN A 123 -13.26 14.70 -8.07
CA GLN A 123 -11.85 14.41 -8.25
C GLN A 123 -11.34 13.40 -7.21
N LEU A 124 -11.78 13.52 -5.95
CA LEU A 124 -11.48 12.56 -4.90
C LEU A 124 -12.06 11.17 -5.19
N ALA A 125 -13.30 11.10 -5.68
CA ALA A 125 -13.98 9.85 -6.03
C ALA A 125 -13.31 9.14 -7.20
N ARG A 126 -12.90 9.88 -8.25
CA ARG A 126 -12.11 9.32 -9.36
C ARG A 126 -10.77 8.78 -8.89
N LEU A 127 -10.11 9.52 -8.00
CA LEU A 127 -8.84 9.11 -7.44
C LEU A 127 -8.97 7.87 -6.55
N ASP A 128 -10.08 7.71 -5.84
CA ASP A 128 -10.40 6.48 -5.11
C ASP A 128 -10.61 5.28 -6.01
N LEU A 129 -11.14 5.51 -7.21
CA LEU A 129 -11.31 4.47 -8.22
C LEU A 129 -9.97 4.04 -8.83
N GLU A 130 -9.09 5.00 -9.14
CA GLU A 130 -7.78 4.77 -9.78
C GLU A 130 -6.72 4.23 -8.80
N GLU A 131 -6.75 4.68 -7.54
CA GLU A 131 -5.80 4.29 -6.50
C GLU A 131 -6.53 3.68 -5.28
N PRO A 132 -7.20 2.52 -5.44
CA PRO A 132 -8.08 1.95 -4.41
C PRO A 132 -7.34 1.59 -3.11
N ALA A 133 -6.02 1.37 -3.18
CA ALA A 133 -5.18 1.15 -2.00
C ALA A 133 -5.23 2.33 -1.00
N ARG A 134 -5.56 3.55 -1.45
CA ARG A 134 -5.72 4.74 -0.61
C ARG A 134 -6.87 4.62 0.37
N VAL A 135 -7.97 4.03 -0.09
CA VAL A 135 -9.22 3.94 0.63
C VAL A 135 -9.63 2.53 0.98
N GLN A 136 -8.82 1.53 0.63
CA GLN A 136 -9.13 0.12 0.92
C GLN A 136 -9.45 -0.12 2.40
N TRP A 137 -8.84 0.65 3.32
CA TRP A 137 -9.06 0.53 4.76
C TRP A 137 -10.18 1.43 5.30
N ALA A 138 -10.57 2.46 4.55
CA ALA A 138 -11.56 3.46 4.97
C ALA A 138 -12.92 3.32 4.26
N LEU A 139 -12.94 2.83 3.01
CA LEU A 139 -14.12 2.72 2.15
C LEU A 139 -14.46 1.27 1.76
N CYS A 140 -13.49 0.33 1.70
CA CYS A 140 -13.82 -1.07 1.48
C CYS A 140 -14.24 -1.72 2.81
N ILE A 141 -15.51 -1.49 3.15
CA ILE A 141 -16.15 -1.97 4.38
C ILE A 141 -16.44 -3.48 4.33
N SER A 142 -16.55 -4.06 3.12
CA SER A 142 -16.75 -5.49 2.91
C SER A 142 -15.53 -6.18 2.28
N GLU A 143 -15.41 -7.48 2.51
CA GLU A 143 -14.34 -8.32 1.95
C GLU A 143 -14.40 -8.37 0.42
N GLU A 144 -15.59 -8.48 -0.15
CA GLU A 144 -15.82 -8.58 -1.60
C GLU A 144 -15.28 -7.35 -2.33
N ALA A 145 -15.52 -6.16 -1.76
CA ALA A 145 -14.99 -4.91 -2.28
C ALA A 145 -13.46 -4.90 -2.29
N ARG A 146 -12.82 -5.46 -1.25
CA ARG A 146 -11.36 -5.56 -1.22
C ARG A 146 -10.82 -6.59 -2.22
N ILE A 147 -11.47 -7.75 -2.33
CA ILE A 147 -11.11 -8.81 -3.28
C ILE A 147 -11.20 -8.31 -4.73
N ALA A 148 -12.20 -7.47 -5.04
CA ALA A 148 -12.39 -6.88 -6.36
C ALA A 148 -11.20 -6.01 -6.83
N HIS A 149 -10.37 -5.52 -5.90
CA HIS A 149 -9.16 -4.76 -6.24
C HIS A 149 -7.91 -5.63 -6.42
N LEU A 150 -8.00 -6.93 -6.15
CA LEU A 150 -6.88 -7.85 -6.34
C LEU A 150 -6.76 -8.28 -7.82
N PRO A 151 -5.54 -8.53 -8.32
CA PRO A 151 -5.33 -9.20 -9.59
C PRO A 151 -6.07 -10.54 -9.66
N ALA A 152 -6.62 -10.89 -10.82
CA ALA A 152 -7.49 -12.06 -10.96
C ALA A 152 -6.79 -13.39 -10.60
N ASP A 153 -5.51 -13.51 -10.93
CA ASP A 153 -4.63 -14.62 -10.58
C ASP A 153 -4.41 -14.77 -9.06
N ILE A 154 -4.47 -13.66 -8.33
CA ILE A 154 -4.33 -13.63 -6.87
C ILE A 154 -5.64 -13.95 -6.16
N ARG A 155 -6.81 -13.57 -6.73
CA ARG A 155 -8.12 -13.87 -6.13
C ARG A 155 -8.33 -15.37 -5.91
N GLY A 156 -7.85 -16.21 -6.83
CA GLY A 156 -7.95 -17.67 -6.73
C GLY A 156 -7.05 -18.29 -5.64
N MET A 157 -6.13 -17.51 -5.07
CA MET A 157 -5.22 -17.95 -4.00
C MET A 157 -5.75 -17.64 -2.60
N LEU A 158 -6.90 -16.98 -2.49
CA LEU A 158 -7.52 -16.67 -1.20
C LEU A 158 -7.93 -17.96 -0.49
N ILE A 159 -7.64 -18.04 0.81
CA ILE A 159 -8.18 -19.10 1.65
C ILE A 159 -9.72 -18.96 1.62
N PRO A 160 -10.48 -20.04 1.33
CA PRO A 160 -11.93 -20.00 1.33
C PRO A 160 -12.48 -19.54 2.68
N ALA A 161 -13.54 -18.71 2.69
CA ALA A 161 -14.09 -18.13 3.93
C ALA A 161 -14.38 -19.17 5.03
N GLY A 162 -14.84 -20.37 4.68
CA GLY A 162 -15.11 -21.46 5.65
C GLY A 162 -13.86 -22.19 6.18
N GLN A 163 -12.66 -21.85 5.72
CA GLN A 163 -11.39 -22.48 6.11
C GLN A 163 -10.42 -21.51 6.79
N ARG A 164 -10.85 -20.26 7.00
CA ARG A 164 -10.04 -19.24 7.67
C ARG A 164 -10.17 -19.39 9.18
N ASP A 165 -9.08 -19.12 9.88
CA ASP A 165 -9.08 -19.16 11.34
C ASP A 165 -9.80 -17.91 11.86
N LEU A 166 -10.78 -18.09 12.73
CA LEU A 166 -11.47 -16.97 13.37
C LEU A 166 -10.47 -16.22 14.25
N ILE A 167 -10.22 -14.94 13.96
CA ILE A 167 -9.56 -14.06 14.93
C ILE A 167 -10.53 -13.85 16.10
N SER A 168 -10.33 -14.62 17.16
CA SER A 168 -10.98 -14.36 18.43
C SER A 168 -10.31 -13.16 19.09
N ASP A 169 -11.11 -12.17 19.50
CA ASP A 169 -10.63 -11.04 20.32
C ASP A 169 -10.38 -11.48 21.79
N ALA A 170 -10.40 -12.78 22.09
CA ALA A 170 -10.12 -13.31 23.42
C ALA A 170 -8.61 -13.34 23.70
N LEU A 171 -8.06 -12.17 24.03
CA LEU A 171 -6.82 -11.99 24.80
C LEU A 171 -7.06 -10.94 25.89
#